data_AF-A0A2N1MH89-F1
#
_entry.id   AF-A0A2N1MH89-F1
#
_cell.length_a   1.000
_cell.length_b   1.000
_cell.length_c   1.000
_cell.angle_alpha   90.00
_cell.angle_beta   90.00
_cell.angle_gamma   90.00
#
_symmetry.space_group_name_H-M   'P 1'
#
loop_
_entity.id
_entity.type
_entity.pdbx_description
1 polymer ?
#
loop_
_entity_poly.entity_id
_entity_poly.type
_entity_poly.pdbx_seq_one_letter_code
_entity_poly.pdbx_strand_id
1 'polypeptide(L)'
;MDINNVQSLHEIVEDVLRDAIINHEQWNFEQFIETDVWKPDKDNKAVQRFIRRMKGEHESKILTPGERFSYVVTHPDMTFDLHGRKLTLTKGKRIEFVNVAKELGKALDLYHYFEKTIIGLCVQFIMYDKRYEPALSDKIMQIRDPDEKYKQIDNYAQKKAKL
;
A
#
# COMPACT_ATOMS: atom_id res chain seq x y z
N MET A 1 -20.55 7.34 19.12
CA MET A 1 -21.33 7.56 17.89
C MET A 1 -22.48 8.46 18.25
N ASP A 2 -22.52 9.65 17.66
CA ASP A 2 -23.67 10.54 17.79
C ASP A 2 -24.88 9.89 17.12
N ILE A 3 -26.03 9.96 17.78
CA ILE A 3 -27.28 9.33 17.35
C ILE A 3 -27.84 10.06 16.11
N ASN A 4 -27.33 11.26 15.81
CA ASN A 4 -27.72 12.09 14.67
C ASN A 4 -26.72 12.04 13.50
N ASN A 5 -25.92 10.98 13.37
CA ASN A 5 -25.01 10.88 12.24
C ASN A 5 -25.78 10.72 10.91
N VAL A 6 -25.76 11.77 10.09
CA VAL A 6 -26.37 11.82 8.75
C VAL A 6 -25.40 11.41 7.63
N GLN A 7 -24.13 11.16 7.95
CA GLN A 7 -23.12 10.80 6.96
C GLN A 7 -23.32 9.36 6.47
N SER A 8 -23.19 9.17 5.16
CA SER A 8 -23.14 7.86 4.54
C SER A 8 -21.83 7.13 4.89
N LEU A 9 -21.83 5.79 4.83
CA LEU A 9 -20.61 4.99 4.99
C LEU A 9 -19.52 5.40 4.01
N HIS A 10 -19.91 5.83 2.82
CA HIS A 10 -18.99 6.30 1.79
C HIS A 10 -18.25 7.57 2.23
N GLU A 11 -19.00 8.57 2.71
CA GLU A 11 -18.43 9.83 3.24
C GLU A 11 -17.54 9.57 4.45
N ILE A 12 -17.94 8.68 5.36
CA ILE A 12 -17.12 8.33 6.54
C ILE A 12 -15.80 7.70 6.11
N VAL A 13 -15.81 6.74 5.19
CA VAL A 13 -14.58 6.10 4.71
C VAL A 13 -13.69 7.11 3.98
N GLU A 14 -14.27 7.97 3.16
CA GLU A 14 -13.54 9.01 2.45
C GLU A 14 -12.89 10.01 3.41
N ASP A 15 -13.64 10.51 4.39
CA ASP A 15 -13.17 11.45 5.39
C ASP A 15 -12.05 10.84 6.24
N VAL A 16 -12.21 9.59 6.69
CA VAL A 16 -11.18 8.88 7.48
C VAL A 16 -9.89 8.68 6.66
N LEU A 17 -10.00 8.27 5.40
CA LEU A 17 -8.82 8.08 4.54
C LEU A 17 -8.12 9.43 4.24
N ARG A 18 -8.91 10.47 4.00
CA ARG A 18 -8.41 11.83 3.76
C ARG A 18 -7.70 12.37 4.99
N ASP A 19 -8.31 12.23 6.17
CA ASP A 19 -7.74 12.63 7.45
C ASP A 19 -6.42 11.88 7.73
N ALA A 20 -6.40 10.57 7.51
CA ALA A 20 -5.22 9.73 7.67
C ALA A 20 -4.02 10.21 6.82
N ILE A 21 -4.26 10.77 5.63
CA ILE A 21 -3.21 11.28 4.75
C ILE A 21 -2.82 12.72 5.13
N ILE A 22 -3.79 13.59 5.42
CA ILE A 22 -3.53 15.01 5.72
C ILE A 22 -2.87 15.16 7.10
N ASN A 23 -3.44 14.51 8.12
CA ASN A 23 -2.97 14.57 9.49
C ASN A 23 -1.91 13.49 9.73
N HIS A 24 -0.86 13.50 8.91
CA HIS A 24 0.21 12.51 8.95
C HIS A 24 0.98 12.46 10.28
N GLU A 25 0.98 13.55 11.06
CA GLU A 25 1.57 13.64 12.40
C GLU A 25 0.88 12.74 13.42
N GLN A 26 -0.35 12.27 13.16
CA GLN A 26 -1.06 11.35 14.03
C GLN A 26 -0.41 9.96 14.07
N TRP A 27 0.38 9.62 13.04
CA TRP A 27 0.98 8.30 12.89
C TRP A 27 2.36 8.24 13.50
N ASN A 28 2.63 7.14 14.19
CA ASN A 28 3.93 6.89 14.75
C ASN A 28 4.79 6.05 13.79
N PHE A 29 6.07 6.41 13.64
CA PHE A 29 7.03 5.72 12.79
C PHE A 29 7.06 4.21 13.06
N GLU A 30 7.00 3.78 14.32
CA GLU A 30 7.02 2.35 14.68
C GLU A 30 5.87 1.54 14.07
N GLN A 31 4.73 2.17 13.75
CA GLN A 31 3.57 1.50 13.16
C GLN A 31 3.82 1.03 11.73
N PHE A 32 4.84 1.56 11.05
CA PHE A 32 5.16 1.26 9.65
C PHE A 32 6.35 0.33 9.47
N ILE A 33 6.89 -0.20 10.58
CA ILE A 33 8.02 -1.12 10.54
C ILE A 33 7.55 -2.47 9.97
N GLU A 34 8.10 -2.83 8.81
CA GLU A 34 7.95 -4.14 8.20
C GLU A 34 9.19 -5.00 8.50
N THR A 35 9.06 -6.32 8.34
CA THR A 35 10.19 -7.25 8.46
C THR A 35 10.27 -8.17 7.24
N ASP A 36 11.49 -8.51 6.83
CA ASP A 36 11.74 -9.52 5.80
C ASP A 36 12.97 -10.37 6.19
N VAL A 37 13.21 -11.45 5.47
CA VAL A 37 14.33 -12.37 5.65
C VAL A 37 15.29 -12.24 4.48
N TRP A 38 16.58 -12.02 4.74
CA TRP A 38 17.57 -12.02 3.69
C TRP A 38 17.85 -13.44 3.19
N LYS A 39 17.41 -13.76 1.97
CA LYS A 39 17.64 -15.07 1.34
C LYS A 39 18.31 -14.90 -0.03
N PRO A 40 19.65 -15.03 -0.13
CA PRO A 40 20.37 -14.78 -1.38
C PRO A 40 20.02 -15.77 -2.50
N ASP A 41 19.53 -16.96 -2.13
CA ASP A 41 19.12 -18.03 -3.04
C ASP A 41 17.73 -17.81 -3.64
N LYS A 42 16.95 -16.84 -3.14
CA LYS A 42 15.60 -16.53 -3.63
C LYS A 42 15.63 -15.31 -4.55
N ASP A 43 14.86 -15.36 -5.63
CA ASP A 43 14.68 -14.24 -6.58
C ASP A 43 13.77 -13.14 -6.04
N ASN A 44 14.08 -12.63 -4.85
CA ASN A 44 13.43 -11.42 -4.31
C ASN A 44 14.18 -10.19 -4.82
N LYS A 45 13.85 -9.76 -6.05
CA LYS A 45 14.49 -8.62 -6.71
C LYS A 45 14.46 -7.33 -5.89
N ALA A 46 13.43 -7.14 -5.05
CA ALA A 46 13.34 -5.96 -4.20
C ALA A 46 14.39 -6.00 -3.09
N VAL A 47 14.43 -7.08 -2.31
CA VAL A 47 15.40 -7.24 -1.21
C VAL A 47 16.82 -7.31 -1.75
N GLN A 48 17.08 -8.01 -2.85
CA GLN A 48 18.41 -8.08 -3.44
C GLN A 48 18.94 -6.69 -3.86
N ARG A 49 18.09 -5.86 -4.48
CA ARG A 49 18.46 -4.48 -4.84
C ARG A 49 18.73 -3.62 -3.62
N PHE A 50 17.88 -3.74 -2.60
CA PHE A 50 18.05 -3.07 -1.32
C PHE A 50 19.40 -3.42 -0.69
N ILE A 51 19.68 -4.71 -0.48
CA ILE A 51 20.94 -5.16 0.14
C ILE A 51 22.15 -4.74 -0.68
N ARG A 52 22.08 -4.80 -2.01
CA ARG A 52 23.16 -4.30 -2.87
C ARG A 52 23.43 -2.81 -2.68
N ARG A 53 22.38 -2.00 -2.54
CA ARG A 53 22.51 -0.55 -2.27
C ARG A 53 23.07 -0.31 -0.86
N MET A 54 22.49 -0.94 0.17
CA MET A 54 22.94 -0.76 1.55
C MET A 54 24.39 -1.18 1.76
N LYS A 55 24.86 -2.22 1.07
CA LYS A 55 26.29 -2.59 1.12
C LYS A 55 27.21 -1.52 0.53
N GLY A 56 26.75 -0.76 -0.46
CA GLY A 56 27.53 0.32 -1.07
C GLY A 56 27.50 1.62 -0.26
N GLU A 57 26.38 1.92 0.39
CA GLU A 57 26.18 3.17 1.16
C GLU A 57 26.55 3.02 2.65
N HIS A 58 26.44 1.81 3.19
CA HIS A 58 26.61 1.49 4.61
C HIS A 58 27.36 0.16 4.77
N GLU A 59 28.66 0.18 4.52
CA GLU A 59 29.55 -0.99 4.53
C GLU A 59 29.50 -1.79 5.85
N SER A 60 29.07 -1.18 6.96
CA SER A 60 28.91 -1.80 8.27
C SER A 60 27.59 -2.56 8.50
N LYS A 61 26.58 -2.42 7.63
CA LYS A 61 25.24 -3.02 7.80
C LYS A 61 25.05 -4.27 6.93
N ILE A 62 25.99 -5.21 7.01
CA ILE A 62 25.96 -6.47 6.25
C ILE A 62 25.06 -7.47 6.97
N LEU A 63 23.94 -7.85 6.34
CA LEU A 63 23.10 -8.94 6.82
C LEU A 63 23.69 -10.31 6.46
N THR A 64 23.58 -11.24 7.40
CA THR A 64 23.88 -12.65 7.17
C THR A 64 22.72 -13.34 6.45
N PRO A 65 22.99 -14.25 5.49
CA PRO A 65 21.94 -15.05 4.87
C PRO A 65 21.09 -15.78 5.93
N GLY A 66 19.77 -15.66 5.82
CA GLY A 66 18.79 -16.18 6.77
C GLY A 66 18.37 -15.19 7.86
N GLU A 67 19.05 -14.06 8.00
CA GLU A 67 18.76 -13.05 9.02
C GLU A 67 17.47 -12.29 8.71
N ARG A 68 16.66 -12.04 9.75
CA ARG A 68 15.52 -11.14 9.69
C ARG A 68 15.99 -9.71 9.90
N PHE A 69 15.48 -8.81 9.08
CA PHE A 69 15.74 -7.38 9.22
C PHE A 69 14.45 -6.58 9.20
N SER A 70 14.48 -5.45 9.91
CA SER A 70 13.39 -4.50 9.97
C SER A 70 13.65 -3.33 9.03
N TYR A 71 12.63 -2.91 8.30
CA TYR A 71 12.72 -1.82 7.34
C TYR A 71 11.44 -1.00 7.32
N VAL A 72 11.52 0.18 6.73
CA VAL A 72 10.38 1.03 6.38
C VAL A 72 10.45 1.41 4.91
N VAL A 73 9.33 1.78 4.31
CA VAL A 73 9.26 2.30 2.94
C VAL A 73 9.23 3.82 3.04
N THR A 74 10.27 4.46 2.52
CA THR A 74 10.42 5.91 2.53
C THR A 74 9.93 6.52 1.23
N HIS A 75 9.55 7.79 1.31
CA HIS A 75 9.30 8.61 0.14
C HIS A 75 10.64 8.78 -0.61
N PRO A 76 10.66 8.63 -1.94
CA PRO A 76 11.88 8.83 -2.70
C PRO A 76 12.32 10.29 -2.69
N ASP A 77 13.63 10.54 -2.54
CA ASP A 77 14.21 11.89 -2.60
C ASP A 77 14.12 12.49 -4.01
N MET A 78 14.15 11.64 -5.05
CA MET A 78 13.98 12.02 -6.45
C MET A 78 12.82 11.25 -7.07
N THR A 79 11.80 11.98 -7.50
CA THR A 79 10.64 11.44 -8.24
C THR A 79 10.79 11.57 -9.75
N PHE A 80 11.76 12.35 -10.23
CA PHE A 80 12.02 12.61 -11.65
C PHE A 80 13.49 12.40 -11.97
N ASP A 81 13.78 12.01 -13.22
CA ASP A 81 15.15 12.02 -13.74
C ASP A 81 15.56 13.43 -14.16
N LEU A 82 16.83 13.60 -14.56
CA LEU A 82 17.38 14.88 -15.03
C LEU A 82 16.67 15.43 -16.28
N HIS A 83 15.83 14.62 -16.94
CA HIS A 83 15.07 14.98 -18.14
C HIS A 83 13.59 15.25 -17.80
N GLY A 84 13.23 15.31 -16.51
CA GLY A 84 11.87 15.55 -16.04
C GLY A 84 10.92 14.35 -16.18
N ARG A 85 11.42 13.14 -16.47
CA ARG A 85 10.58 11.93 -16.56
C ARG A 85 10.39 11.31 -15.19
N LYS A 86 9.14 10.94 -14.86
CA LYS A 86 8.81 10.30 -13.58
C LYS A 86 9.58 8.98 -13.43
N LEU A 87 10.32 8.84 -12.34
CA LEU A 87 11.06 7.63 -12.01
C LEU A 87 10.11 6.56 -11.49
N THR A 88 10.09 5.40 -12.14
CA THR A 88 9.43 4.19 -11.64
C THR A 88 10.35 3.46 -10.67
N LEU A 89 10.42 3.96 -9.44
CA LEU A 89 11.25 3.36 -8.40
C LEU A 89 10.63 2.07 -7.87
N THR A 90 11.41 0.99 -7.90
CA THR A 90 11.00 -0.28 -7.32
C THR A 90 11.08 -0.26 -5.79
N LYS A 91 10.27 -1.08 -5.09
CA LYS A 91 10.28 -1.18 -3.61
C LYS A 91 11.70 -1.24 -3.03
N GLY A 92 12.58 -2.05 -3.61
CA GLY A 92 13.98 -2.18 -3.18
C GLY A 92 14.83 -0.90 -3.20
N LYS A 93 14.42 0.14 -3.93
CA LYS A 93 15.08 1.47 -3.94
C LYS A 93 14.43 2.47 -2.97
N ARG A 94 13.31 2.10 -2.37
CA ARG A 94 12.50 2.94 -1.48
C ARG A 94 12.50 2.43 -0.04
N ILE A 95 12.91 1.19 0.20
CA ILE A 95 12.99 0.65 1.56
C ILE A 95 14.30 1.07 2.22
N GLU A 96 14.27 1.38 3.51
CA GLU A 96 15.45 1.72 4.30
C GLU A 96 15.47 0.91 5.60
N PHE A 97 16.67 0.61 6.13
CA PHE A 97 16.75 0.08 7.49
C PHE A 97 16.14 1.09 8.47
N VAL A 98 15.44 0.58 9.49
CA VAL A 98 14.77 1.42 10.51
C VAL A 98 15.72 2.45 11.13
N ASN A 99 16.94 2.03 11.49
CA ASN A 99 17.93 2.93 12.08
C ASN A 99 18.39 4.01 11.09
N VAL A 100 18.67 3.65 9.83
CA VAL A 100 19.07 4.61 8.77
C VAL A 100 17.97 5.63 8.55
N ALA A 101 16.71 5.19 8.41
CA ALA A 101 15.58 6.07 8.19
C ALA A 101 15.39 7.08 9.33
N LYS A 102 15.55 6.63 10.59
CA LYS A 102 15.50 7.49 11.77
C LYS A 102 16.67 8.47 11.83
N GLU A 103 17.89 7.99 11.62
CA GLU A 103 19.12 8.81 11.62
C GLU A 103 19.05 9.93 10.56
N LEU A 104 18.50 9.63 9.39
CA LEU A 104 18.39 10.58 8.27
C LEU A 104 17.08 11.36 8.23
N GLY A 105 16.16 11.14 9.18
CA GLY A 105 14.85 11.79 9.20
C GLY A 105 14.02 11.57 7.93
N LYS A 106 14.10 10.38 7.32
CA LYS A 106 13.43 10.08 6.05
C LYS A 106 11.91 10.06 6.23
N ALA A 107 11.20 10.81 5.39
CA ALA A 107 9.75 10.78 5.33
C ALA A 107 9.26 9.40 4.86
N LEU A 108 8.20 8.88 5.51
CA LEU A 108 7.57 7.63 5.11
C LEU A 108 6.74 7.82 3.84
N ASP A 109 6.71 6.81 2.98
CA ASP A 109 5.77 6.81 1.86
C ASP A 109 4.44 6.25 2.35
N LEU A 110 3.65 7.10 2.99
CA LEU A 110 2.34 6.74 3.55
C LEU A 110 1.43 6.12 2.50
N TYR A 111 1.46 6.65 1.27
CA TYR A 111 0.67 6.14 0.16
C TYR A 111 0.92 4.65 -0.08
N HIS A 112 2.17 4.17 0.03
CA HIS A 112 2.49 2.73 -0.08
C HIS A 112 1.70 1.86 0.91
N TYR A 113 1.60 2.33 2.14
CA TYR A 113 0.95 1.60 3.23
C TYR A 113 -0.57 1.67 3.11
N PHE A 114 -1.10 2.84 2.72
CA PHE A 114 -2.53 3.04 2.51
C PHE A 114 -3.05 2.30 1.27
N GLU A 115 -2.34 2.38 0.13
CA GLU A 115 -2.81 1.91 -1.18
C GLU A 115 -3.17 0.41 -1.19
N LYS A 116 -2.36 -0.43 -0.54
CA LYS A 116 -2.55 -1.89 -0.63
C LYS A 116 -3.38 -2.46 0.49
N THR A 117 -3.11 -2.05 1.72
CA THR A 117 -3.70 -2.66 2.91
C THR A 117 -5.00 -1.96 3.27
N ILE A 118 -4.97 -0.63 3.33
CA ILE A 118 -6.06 0.15 3.91
C ILE A 118 -7.17 0.32 2.88
N ILE A 119 -6.87 0.64 1.62
CA ILE A 119 -7.89 0.64 0.55
C ILE A 119 -8.55 -0.74 0.46
N GLY A 120 -7.79 -1.83 0.53
CA GLY A 120 -8.33 -3.19 0.48
C GLY A 120 -9.36 -3.48 1.59
N LEU A 121 -9.09 -3.01 2.81
CA LEU A 121 -10.00 -3.15 3.95
C LEU A 121 -11.20 -2.21 3.83
N CYS A 122 -10.98 -0.94 3.45
CA CYS A 122 -12.01 0.08 3.30
C CYS A 122 -13.04 -0.25 2.21
N VAL A 123 -12.59 -0.88 1.11
CA VAL A 123 -13.45 -1.31 0.01
C VAL A 123 -14.59 -2.21 0.46
N GLN A 124 -14.35 -3.09 1.45
CA GLN A 124 -15.36 -4.02 1.95
C GLN A 124 -16.56 -3.30 2.58
N PHE A 125 -16.37 -2.08 3.08
CA PHE A 125 -17.43 -1.28 3.70
C PHE A 125 -18.30 -0.55 2.68
N ILE A 126 -17.76 -0.20 1.51
CA ILE A 126 -18.44 0.66 0.53
C ILE A 126 -18.89 -0.10 -0.71
N MET A 127 -18.33 -1.28 -1.00
CA MET A 127 -18.56 -1.99 -2.27
C MET A 127 -20.02 -2.42 -2.51
N TYR A 128 -20.83 -2.52 -1.47
CA TYR A 128 -22.26 -2.86 -1.59
C TYR A 128 -23.14 -1.64 -1.90
N ASP A 129 -22.57 -0.44 -2.04
CA ASP A 129 -23.29 0.72 -2.54
C ASP A 129 -23.72 0.48 -4.00
N LYS A 130 -24.95 0.89 -4.33
CA LYS A 130 -25.54 0.75 -5.68
C LYS A 130 -24.66 1.33 -6.79
N ARG A 131 -23.82 2.32 -6.48
CA ARG A 131 -22.87 2.93 -7.43
C ARG A 131 -21.82 1.95 -7.98
N TYR A 132 -21.56 0.86 -7.25
CA TYR A 132 -20.59 -0.18 -7.62
C TYR A 132 -21.25 -1.45 -8.16
N GLU A 133 -22.58 -1.51 -8.22
CA GLU A 133 -23.28 -2.61 -8.87
C GLU A 133 -23.05 -2.58 -10.40
N PRO A 134 -22.93 -3.76 -11.05
CA PRO A 134 -22.88 -3.82 -12.50
C PRO A 134 -24.19 -3.33 -13.12
N ALA A 135 -24.10 -2.71 -14.30
CA ALA A 135 -25.29 -2.30 -15.03
C ALA A 135 -26.16 -3.51 -15.41
N LEU A 136 -27.47 -3.31 -15.55
CA LEU A 136 -28.39 -4.38 -15.96
C LEU A 136 -28.05 -4.99 -17.33
N SER A 137 -27.41 -4.21 -18.20
CA SER A 137 -26.94 -4.64 -19.52
C SER A 137 -25.58 -5.37 -19.48
N ASP A 138 -24.92 -5.44 -18.33
CA ASP A 138 -23.62 -6.09 -18.19
C ASP A 138 -23.74 -7.61 -18.41
N LYS A 139 -22.71 -8.21 -19.00
CA LYS A 139 -22.63 -9.66 -19.23
C LYS A 139 -22.74 -10.45 -17.93
N ILE A 140 -22.27 -9.89 -16.82
CA ILE A 140 -22.38 -10.48 -15.47
C ILE A 140 -23.85 -10.76 -15.12
N MET A 141 -24.78 -9.89 -15.53
CA MET A 141 -26.20 -10.06 -15.22
C MET A 141 -26.85 -11.24 -15.96
N GLN A 142 -26.25 -11.66 -17.08
CA GLN A 142 -26.74 -12.75 -17.94
C GLN A 142 -26.27 -14.14 -17.49
N ILE A 143 -25.41 -14.22 -16.46
CA ILE A 143 -24.94 -15.49 -15.89
C ILE A 143 -26.14 -16.22 -15.26
N ARG A 144 -26.32 -17.49 -15.64
CA ARG A 144 -27.44 -18.33 -15.17
C ARG A 144 -27.15 -19.01 -13.84
N ASP A 145 -25.91 -19.45 -13.64
CA ASP A 145 -25.46 -20.07 -12.41
C ASP A 145 -25.44 -19.01 -11.29
N PRO A 146 -26.24 -19.15 -10.23
CA PRO A 146 -26.34 -18.12 -9.19
C PRO A 146 -25.02 -17.90 -8.46
N ASP A 147 -24.29 -18.97 -8.13
CA ASP A 147 -23.05 -18.88 -7.35
C ASP A 147 -21.95 -18.17 -8.15
N GLU A 148 -21.78 -18.53 -9.42
CA GLU A 148 -20.84 -17.86 -10.32
C GLU A 148 -21.26 -16.41 -10.57
N LYS A 149 -22.57 -16.14 -10.69
CA LYS A 149 -23.07 -14.77 -10.82
C LYS A 149 -22.71 -13.92 -9.61
N TYR A 150 -22.97 -14.41 -8.40
CA TYR A 150 -22.64 -13.70 -7.16
C TYR A 150 -21.14 -13.44 -7.05
N LYS A 151 -20.31 -14.44 -7.35
CA LYS A 151 -18.85 -14.31 -7.35
C LYS A 151 -18.37 -13.26 -8.34
N GLN A 152 -18.96 -13.15 -9.52
CA GLN A 152 -18.58 -12.15 -10.50
C GLN A 152 -19.05 -10.74 -10.13
N ILE A 153 -20.25 -10.60 -9.55
CA ILE A 153 -20.73 -9.31 -9.02
C ILE A 153 -19.83 -8.82 -7.90
N ASP A 154 -19.47 -9.69 -6.95
CA ASP A 154 -18.58 -9.36 -5.82
C ASP A 154 -17.21 -8.89 -6.32
N ASN A 155 -16.58 -9.65 -7.22
CA ASN A 155 -15.31 -9.27 -7.84
C ASN A 155 -15.39 -7.96 -8.63
N TYR A 156 -16.52 -7.70 -9.31
CA TYR A 156 -16.75 -6.46 -10.04
C TYR A 156 -16.80 -5.28 -9.08
N ALA A 157 -17.65 -5.35 -8.05
CA ALA A 157 -17.85 -4.30 -7.07
C ALA A 157 -16.55 -3.98 -6.31
N GLN A 158 -15.79 -5.00 -5.90
CA GLN A 158 -14.47 -4.79 -5.28
C GLN A 158 -13.48 -4.07 -6.19
N LYS A 159 -13.46 -4.37 -7.49
CA LYS A 159 -12.58 -3.68 -8.44
C LYS A 159 -13.01 -2.24 -8.66
N LYS A 160 -14.32 -2.02 -8.78
CA LYS A 160 -14.93 -0.71 -9.01
C LYS A 160 -14.74 0.24 -7.82
N ALA A 161 -14.82 -0.27 -6.60
CA ALA A 161 -14.63 0.51 -5.38
C ALA A 161 -13.16 0.83 -5.06
N LYS A 162 -12.19 0.17 -5.71
CA LYS A 162 -10.75 0.47 -5.59
C LYS A 162 -10.28 1.60 -6.49
N LEU A 163 -11.10 1.98 -7.49
CA LEU A 163 -10.81 3.01 -8.49
C LEU A 163 -11.28 4.37 -8.01
#